data_AF-A0A969DJ40-F1
#
_entry.id   AF-A0A969DJ40-F1
#
_cell.length_a   1.000
_cell.length_b   1.000
_cell.length_c   1.000
_cell.angle_alpha   90.00
_cell.angle_beta   90.00
_cell.angle_gamma   90.00
#
_symmetry.space_group_name_H-M   'P 1'
#
loop_
_entity.id
_entity.type
_entity.pdbx_description
1 polymer ?
#
loop_
_entity_poly.entity_id
_entity_poly.type
_entity_poly.pdbx_seq_one_letter_code
_entity_poly.pdbx_strand_id
1 'polypeptide(L)'
;MQLLEKSTYQETHDVDADPVKHLEGSTIEYLHVSFLLWEYKRAYSKREYRELLDGYGWDKGGMEEKRALKLAENFQDFAYRPHALIQIPITTLLRLCSEKYRPIIERLKQVEEDDLSCAYVLDLIKERQSLLKKERELALPKKPSIWRRNCRGERYAQFPPVYEDDQQTGVLTQKLMDEYGLIPQAILREAVADLYQKITEGQQEESAAPDVNGVG
;
A
#
# COMPACT_ATOMS: atom_id res chain seq x y z
N MET A 1 -36.06 20.46 -7.95
CA MET A 1 -35.30 19.56 -8.85
C MET A 1 -35.58 19.99 -10.29
N GLN A 2 -34.81 20.95 -10.81
CA GLN A 2 -34.85 21.36 -12.22
C GLN A 2 -33.53 20.91 -12.86
N LEU A 3 -33.54 19.73 -13.48
CA LEU A 3 -32.41 19.18 -14.24
C LEU A 3 -32.94 18.37 -15.44
N LEU A 4 -33.95 18.86 -16.16
CA LEU A 4 -34.47 18.16 -17.36
C LEU A 4 -35.01 19.16 -18.41
N GLU A 5 -34.23 20.19 -18.73
CA GLU A 5 -34.41 20.94 -20.00
C GLU A 5 -33.43 20.48 -21.10
N LYS A 6 -32.51 19.57 -20.77
CA LYS A 6 -31.55 18.98 -21.71
C LYS A 6 -31.77 17.47 -21.78
N SER A 7 -31.65 16.93 -22.99
CA SER A 7 -31.60 15.48 -23.26
C SER A 7 -30.61 14.79 -22.30
N THR A 8 -30.90 13.55 -21.92
CA THR A 8 -30.06 12.82 -20.97
C THR A 8 -28.66 12.56 -21.56
N TYR A 9 -27.65 12.33 -20.70
CA TYR A 9 -26.29 11.99 -21.17
C TYR A 9 -26.32 10.76 -22.11
N GLN A 10 -27.14 9.78 -21.76
CA GLN A 10 -27.37 8.57 -22.55
C GLN A 10 -27.85 8.89 -23.97
N GLU A 11 -28.89 9.71 -24.09
CA GLU A 11 -29.47 10.11 -25.38
C GLU A 11 -28.53 11.02 -26.18
N THR A 12 -27.80 11.91 -25.52
CA THR A 12 -26.90 12.87 -26.18
C THR A 12 -25.69 12.16 -26.79
N HIS A 13 -25.22 11.08 -26.16
CA HIS A 13 -24.00 10.39 -26.54
C HIS A 13 -24.23 9.00 -27.16
N ASP A 14 -25.48 8.56 -27.30
CA ASP A 14 -25.87 7.23 -27.81
C ASP A 14 -25.11 6.08 -27.12
N VAL A 15 -25.13 6.09 -25.78
CA VAL A 15 -24.43 5.11 -24.94
C VAL A 15 -25.40 4.23 -24.17
N ASP A 16 -24.96 3.02 -23.77
CA ASP A 16 -25.77 2.16 -22.89
C ASP A 16 -26.05 2.86 -21.54
N ALA A 17 -27.25 2.69 -21.01
CA ALA A 17 -27.66 3.27 -19.73
C ALA A 17 -26.95 2.62 -18.53
N ASP A 18 -26.50 1.37 -18.69
CA ASP A 18 -25.84 0.60 -17.64
C ASP A 18 -24.33 0.95 -17.58
N PRO A 19 -23.88 1.68 -16.54
CA PRO A 19 -22.46 2.03 -16.40
C PRO A 19 -21.56 0.80 -16.23
N VAL A 20 -22.09 -0.35 -15.81
CA VAL A 20 -21.30 -1.58 -15.63
C VAL A 20 -20.81 -2.10 -16.97
N LYS A 21 -21.66 -2.11 -18.01
CA LYS A 21 -21.26 -2.57 -19.35
C LYS A 21 -20.14 -1.73 -19.96
N HIS A 22 -20.11 -0.43 -19.67
CA HIS A 22 -19.01 0.44 -20.11
C HIS A 22 -17.70 0.11 -19.40
N LEU A 23 -17.76 -0.24 -18.11
CA LEU A 23 -16.58 -0.69 -17.35
C LEU A 23 -16.09 -2.06 -17.81
N GLU A 24 -17.00 -3.01 -18.05
CA GLU A 24 -16.68 -4.33 -18.59
C GLU A 24 -16.08 -4.21 -19.99
N GLY A 25 -16.70 -3.40 -20.85
CA GLY A 25 -16.21 -3.07 -22.19
C GLY A 25 -14.81 -2.45 -22.16
N SER A 26 -14.58 -1.46 -21.30
CA SER A 26 -13.24 -0.88 -21.12
C SER A 26 -12.23 -1.89 -20.59
N THR A 27 -12.68 -2.82 -19.73
CA THR A 27 -11.82 -3.83 -19.12
C THR A 27 -11.41 -4.87 -20.16
N ILE A 28 -12.36 -5.41 -20.93
CA ILE A 28 -12.06 -6.42 -21.96
C ILE A 28 -11.12 -5.88 -23.03
N GLU A 29 -11.34 -4.66 -23.51
CA GLU A 29 -10.46 -4.04 -24.52
C GLU A 29 -9.03 -3.86 -23.99
N TYR A 30 -8.90 -3.43 -22.74
CA TYR A 30 -7.59 -3.29 -22.13
C TYR A 30 -6.89 -4.64 -21.91
N LEU A 31 -7.64 -5.69 -21.57
CA LEU A 31 -7.11 -7.05 -21.46
C LEU A 31 -6.60 -7.55 -22.81
N HIS A 32 -7.37 -7.37 -23.89
CA HIS A 32 -6.94 -7.73 -25.25
C HIS A 32 -5.64 -7.02 -25.63
N VAL A 33 -5.58 -5.70 -25.44
CA VAL A 33 -4.37 -4.91 -25.69
C VAL A 33 -3.20 -5.46 -24.86
N SER A 34 -3.41 -5.72 -23.58
CA SER A 34 -2.37 -6.24 -22.68
C SER A 34 -1.82 -7.58 -23.16
N PHE A 35 -2.69 -8.53 -23.49
CA PHE A 35 -2.28 -9.86 -23.95
C PHE A 35 -1.62 -9.83 -25.33
N LEU A 36 -2.10 -9.00 -26.27
CA LEU A 36 -1.46 -8.81 -27.57
C LEU A 36 -0.07 -8.18 -27.44
N LEU A 37 0.07 -7.14 -26.61
CA LEU A 37 1.38 -6.52 -26.36
C LEU A 37 2.38 -7.52 -25.76
N TRP A 38 1.91 -8.40 -24.87
CA TRP A 38 2.73 -9.46 -24.30
C TRP A 38 3.13 -10.51 -25.33
N GLU A 39 2.19 -10.94 -26.17
CA GLU A 39 2.47 -11.84 -27.30
C GLU A 39 3.54 -11.25 -28.23
N TYR A 40 3.35 -10.00 -28.65
CA TYR A 40 4.31 -9.33 -29.53
C TYR A 40 5.69 -9.20 -28.88
N LYS A 41 5.74 -8.83 -27.60
CA LYS A 41 7.00 -8.71 -26.86
C LYS A 41 7.76 -10.05 -26.76
N ARG A 42 7.03 -11.18 -26.77
CA ARG A 42 7.61 -12.54 -26.73
C ARG A 42 7.97 -13.08 -28.11
N ALA A 43 7.19 -12.75 -29.13
CA ALA A 43 7.34 -13.29 -30.48
C ALA A 43 8.39 -12.54 -31.32
N TYR A 44 8.47 -11.22 -31.15
CA TYR A 44 9.33 -10.36 -31.97
C TYR A 44 10.65 -10.02 -31.28
N SER A 45 11.69 -9.73 -32.07
CA SER A 45 12.92 -9.17 -31.54
C SER A 45 12.67 -7.78 -30.93
N LYS A 46 13.60 -7.33 -30.07
CA LYS A 46 13.52 -6.00 -29.43
C LYS A 46 13.44 -4.85 -30.45
N ARG A 47 13.90 -5.03 -31.68
CA ARG A 47 13.81 -4.01 -32.74
C ARG A 47 12.43 -4.03 -33.40
N GLU A 48 12.01 -5.20 -33.87
CA GLU A 48 10.70 -5.38 -34.52
C GLU A 48 9.54 -4.99 -33.59
N TYR A 49 9.62 -5.36 -32.30
CA TYR A 49 8.63 -4.95 -31.32
C TYR A 49 8.50 -3.42 -31.21
N ARG A 50 9.62 -2.68 -31.33
CA ARG A 50 9.57 -1.21 -31.29
C ARG A 50 8.94 -0.61 -32.53
N GLU A 51 9.29 -1.16 -33.69
CA GLU A 51 8.72 -0.73 -34.97
C GLU A 51 7.20 -0.97 -34.99
N LEU A 52 6.73 -2.08 -34.40
CA LEU A 52 5.31 -2.34 -34.20
C LEU A 52 4.64 -1.31 -33.26
N LEU A 53 5.23 -1.04 -32.10
CA LEU A 53 4.68 -0.05 -31.16
C LEU A 53 4.56 1.34 -31.80
N ASP A 54 5.61 1.77 -32.52
CA ASP A 54 5.62 3.05 -33.24
C ASP A 54 4.52 3.10 -34.30
N GLY A 55 4.35 2.01 -35.07
CA GLY A 55 3.28 1.87 -36.06
C GLY A 55 1.86 1.95 -35.48
N TYR A 56 1.67 1.57 -34.22
CA TYR A 56 0.39 1.68 -33.51
C TYR A 56 0.25 2.96 -32.67
N GLY A 57 1.23 3.87 -32.70
CA GLY A 57 1.21 5.10 -31.91
C GLY A 57 1.45 4.90 -30.40
N TRP A 58 2.07 3.78 -30.00
CA TRP A 58 2.42 3.51 -28.61
C TRP A 58 3.81 4.05 -28.26
N ASP A 59 3.88 4.79 -27.16
CA ASP A 59 5.18 5.24 -26.61
C ASP A 59 5.92 4.08 -25.94
N LYS A 60 7.06 3.72 -26.50
CA LYS A 60 7.87 2.61 -26.03
C LYS A 60 8.64 2.97 -24.76
N GLY A 61 8.43 2.18 -23.73
CA GLY A 61 8.85 2.46 -22.36
C GLY A 61 7.88 3.39 -21.63
N GLY A 62 6.77 3.76 -22.28
CA GLY A 62 5.70 4.55 -21.70
C GLY A 62 5.08 3.88 -20.49
N MET A 63 4.42 4.67 -19.65
CA MET A 63 3.77 4.15 -18.44
C MET A 63 2.66 3.15 -18.79
N GLU A 64 1.94 3.40 -19.90
CA GLU A 64 0.82 2.58 -20.32
C GLU A 64 1.26 1.22 -20.86
N GLU A 65 2.29 1.18 -21.72
CA GLU A 65 2.89 -0.07 -22.19
C GLU A 65 3.36 -0.93 -21.01
N LYS A 66 4.06 -0.31 -20.05
CA LYS A 66 4.53 -1.00 -18.85
C LYS A 66 3.39 -1.57 -18.01
N ARG A 67 2.27 -0.85 -17.88
CA ARG A 67 1.09 -1.31 -17.13
C ARG A 67 0.42 -2.49 -17.84
N ALA A 68 0.18 -2.36 -19.13
CA ALA A 68 -0.44 -3.41 -19.94
C ALA A 68 0.40 -4.70 -19.94
N LEU A 69 1.71 -4.58 -20.15
CA LEU A 69 2.63 -5.71 -20.09
C LEU A 69 2.69 -6.36 -18.70
N LYS A 70 2.70 -5.54 -17.64
CA LYS A 70 2.69 -6.04 -16.26
C LYS A 70 1.39 -6.79 -15.95
N LEU A 71 0.27 -6.28 -16.43
CA LEU A 71 -1.03 -6.93 -16.30
C LEU A 71 -1.00 -8.29 -16.99
N ALA A 72 -0.58 -8.33 -18.25
CA ALA A 72 -0.51 -9.58 -19.01
C ALA A 72 0.44 -10.61 -18.40
N GLU A 73 1.60 -10.19 -17.90
CA GLU A 73 2.55 -11.07 -17.20
C GLU A 73 1.94 -11.72 -15.96
N ASN A 74 1.16 -10.96 -15.19
CA ASN A 74 0.53 -11.46 -13.95
C ASN A 74 -0.72 -12.32 -14.22
N PHE A 75 -1.46 -12.02 -15.30
CA PHE A 75 -2.74 -12.68 -15.63
C PHE A 75 -2.65 -13.56 -16.88
N GLN A 76 -1.45 -14.01 -17.29
CA GLN A 76 -1.25 -14.79 -18.53
C GLN A 76 -2.11 -16.07 -18.61
N ASP A 77 -2.47 -16.66 -17.46
CA ASP A 77 -3.32 -17.86 -17.38
C ASP A 77 -4.78 -17.59 -17.81
N PHE A 78 -5.16 -16.31 -17.91
CA PHE A 78 -6.45 -15.86 -18.41
C PHE A 78 -6.41 -15.42 -19.88
N ALA A 79 -5.27 -15.52 -20.57
CA ALA A 79 -5.13 -15.06 -21.96
C ALA A 79 -6.14 -15.73 -22.92
N TYR A 80 -6.52 -16.99 -22.67
CA TYR A 80 -7.52 -17.71 -23.47
C TYR A 80 -8.96 -17.50 -23.00
N ARG A 81 -9.16 -16.80 -21.88
CA ARG A 81 -10.47 -16.52 -21.27
C ARG A 81 -10.51 -15.12 -20.63
N PRO A 82 -10.24 -14.05 -21.39
CA PRO A 82 -10.18 -12.69 -20.85
C PRO A 82 -11.54 -12.24 -20.29
N HIS A 83 -12.65 -12.81 -20.79
CA HIS A 83 -14.01 -12.58 -20.30
C HIS A 83 -14.18 -12.88 -18.81
N ALA A 84 -13.43 -13.83 -18.27
CA ALA A 84 -13.49 -14.17 -16.84
C ALA A 84 -13.01 -13.04 -15.90
N LEU A 85 -12.40 -11.98 -16.45
CA LEU A 85 -11.91 -10.84 -15.66
C LEU A 85 -12.70 -9.55 -15.90
N ILE A 86 -13.71 -9.54 -16.77
CA ILE A 86 -14.37 -8.29 -17.23
C ILE A 86 -15.11 -7.57 -16.12
N GLN A 87 -15.66 -8.33 -15.17
CA GLN A 87 -16.37 -7.77 -14.01
C GLN A 87 -15.40 -7.07 -13.05
N ILE A 88 -14.08 -7.22 -13.20
CA ILE A 88 -13.08 -6.65 -12.30
C ILE A 88 -12.45 -5.42 -12.98
N PRO A 89 -12.64 -4.19 -12.44
CA PRO A 89 -12.09 -2.99 -13.04
C PRO A 89 -10.56 -3.06 -13.22
N ILE A 90 -10.04 -2.50 -14.31
CA ILE A 90 -8.59 -2.46 -14.62
C ILE A 90 -7.75 -1.91 -13.48
N THR A 91 -8.24 -0.90 -12.76
CA THR A 91 -7.55 -0.33 -11.59
C THR A 91 -7.33 -1.37 -10.49
N THR A 92 -8.29 -2.26 -10.28
CA THR A 92 -8.20 -3.39 -9.34
C THR A 92 -7.23 -4.45 -9.85
N LEU A 93 -7.30 -4.82 -11.14
CA LEU A 93 -6.37 -5.79 -11.74
C LEU A 93 -4.91 -5.30 -11.66
N LEU A 94 -4.66 -4.03 -11.99
CA LEU A 94 -3.34 -3.42 -11.86
C LEU A 94 -2.84 -3.38 -10.41
N ARG A 95 -3.74 -3.17 -9.44
CA ARG A 95 -3.41 -3.24 -8.01
C ARG A 95 -2.97 -4.65 -7.61
N LEU A 96 -3.61 -5.69 -8.13
CA LEU A 96 -3.27 -7.09 -7.85
C LEU A 96 -1.89 -7.48 -8.38
N CYS A 97 -1.37 -6.79 -9.40
CA CYS A 97 -0.02 -7.01 -9.95
C CYS A 97 1.14 -6.61 -8.99
N SER A 98 0.86 -6.34 -7.71
CA SER A 98 1.89 -6.14 -6.69
C SER A 98 2.23 -7.47 -6.03
N GLU A 99 3.51 -7.76 -5.81
CA GLU A 99 3.99 -9.03 -5.20
C GLU A 99 3.21 -9.44 -3.93
N LYS A 100 2.82 -8.47 -3.10
CA LYS A 100 2.07 -8.74 -1.86
C LYS A 100 0.68 -9.37 -2.08
N TYR A 101 0.12 -9.24 -3.29
CA TYR A 101 -1.18 -9.78 -3.70
C TYR A 101 -1.06 -10.98 -4.63
N ARG A 102 0.15 -11.46 -4.95
CA ARG A 102 0.36 -12.67 -5.75
C ARG A 102 -0.46 -13.89 -5.28
N PRO A 103 -0.64 -14.15 -3.96
CA PRO A 103 -1.50 -15.26 -3.52
C PRO A 103 -2.98 -15.12 -3.96
N ILE A 104 -3.47 -13.90 -4.15
CA ILE A 104 -4.82 -13.65 -4.66
C ILE A 104 -4.89 -14.11 -6.12
N ILE A 105 -3.93 -13.72 -6.96
CA ILE A 105 -3.89 -14.10 -8.37
C ILE A 105 -3.86 -15.62 -8.52
N GLU A 106 -3.03 -16.32 -7.74
CA GLU A 106 -2.99 -17.79 -7.76
C GLU A 106 -4.33 -18.43 -7.36
N ARG A 107 -5.06 -17.81 -6.41
CA ARG A 107 -6.40 -18.26 -6.04
C ARG A 107 -7.42 -18.04 -7.16
N LEU A 108 -7.39 -16.87 -7.82
CA LEU A 108 -8.33 -16.55 -8.92
C LEU A 108 -8.23 -17.54 -10.08
N LYS A 109 -7.07 -18.15 -10.32
CA LYS A 109 -6.89 -19.18 -11.36
C LYS A 109 -7.75 -20.42 -11.13
N GLN A 110 -8.11 -20.69 -9.88
CA GLN A 110 -8.83 -21.89 -9.46
C GLN A 110 -10.35 -21.66 -9.33
N VAL A 111 -10.80 -20.41 -9.47
CA VAL A 111 -12.21 -20.04 -9.37
C VAL A 111 -12.87 -20.15 -10.73
N GLU A 112 -14.09 -20.68 -10.75
CA GLU A 112 -14.91 -20.76 -11.96
C GLU A 112 -15.30 -19.35 -12.45
N GLU A 113 -15.57 -19.22 -13.74
CA GLU A 113 -15.83 -17.91 -14.37
C GLU A 113 -17.05 -17.20 -13.76
N ASP A 114 -18.12 -17.94 -13.46
CA ASP A 114 -19.37 -17.38 -12.92
C ASP A 114 -19.22 -16.86 -11.48
N ASP A 115 -18.21 -17.33 -10.74
CA ASP A 115 -17.94 -16.91 -9.36
C ASP A 115 -16.98 -15.71 -9.27
N LEU A 116 -16.35 -15.32 -10.39
CA LEU A 116 -15.39 -14.22 -10.46
C LEU A 116 -16.09 -12.87 -10.55
N SER A 117 -16.43 -12.32 -9.38
CA SER A 117 -17.00 -10.97 -9.25
C SER A 117 -16.00 -9.95 -8.70
N CYS A 118 -16.25 -8.66 -8.98
CA CYS A 118 -15.50 -7.57 -8.35
C CYS A 118 -15.55 -7.62 -6.82
N ALA A 119 -16.74 -7.91 -6.26
CA ALA A 119 -16.95 -7.98 -4.82
C ALA A 119 -16.06 -9.05 -4.16
N TYR A 120 -16.02 -10.24 -4.77
CA TYR A 120 -15.17 -11.35 -4.32
C TYR A 120 -13.69 -10.93 -4.26
N VAL A 121 -13.18 -10.31 -5.33
CA VAL A 121 -11.79 -9.83 -5.39
C VAL A 121 -11.50 -8.77 -4.34
N LEU A 122 -12.43 -7.83 -4.13
CA LEU A 122 -12.28 -6.78 -3.11
C LEU A 122 -12.20 -7.36 -1.70
N ASP A 123 -12.95 -8.41 -1.40
CA ASP A 123 -12.90 -9.08 -0.10
C ASP A 123 -11.58 -9.84 0.09
N LEU A 124 -11.07 -10.52 -0.94
CA LEU A 124 -9.73 -11.12 -0.90
C LEU A 124 -8.63 -10.08 -0.65
N ILE A 125 -8.75 -8.89 -1.24
CA ILE A 125 -7.83 -7.78 -1.00
C ILE A 125 -7.87 -7.34 0.47
N LYS A 126 -9.07 -7.19 1.06
CA LYS A 126 -9.24 -6.81 2.48
C LYS A 126 -8.66 -7.88 3.41
N GLU A 127 -8.92 -9.15 3.12
CA GLU A 127 -8.37 -10.28 3.87
C GLU A 127 -6.83 -10.24 3.85
N ARG A 128 -6.24 -10.11 2.66
CA ARG A 128 -4.78 -10.05 2.51
C ARG A 128 -4.18 -8.84 3.22
N GLN A 129 -4.84 -7.68 3.18
CA GLN A 129 -4.39 -6.49 3.93
C GLN A 129 -4.37 -6.74 5.44
N SER A 130 -5.37 -7.44 5.97
CA SER A 130 -5.44 -7.78 7.39
C SER A 130 -4.33 -8.75 7.80
N LEU A 131 -4.02 -9.74 6.96
CA LEU A 131 -2.90 -10.66 7.17
C LEU A 131 -1.56 -9.94 7.14
N LEU A 132 -1.33 -9.08 6.14
CA LEU A 132 -0.10 -8.28 6.05
C LEU A 132 0.11 -7.37 7.27
N LYS A 133 -0.98 -6.88 7.88
CA LYS A 133 -0.91 -6.11 9.13
C LYS A 133 -0.45 -7.00 10.29
N LYS A 134 -1.04 -8.18 10.45
CA LYS A 134 -0.64 -9.16 11.49
C LYS A 134 0.80 -9.64 11.32
N GLU A 135 1.22 -9.96 10.09
CA GLU A 135 2.60 -10.34 9.77
C GLU A 135 3.59 -9.24 10.16
N ARG A 136 3.26 -7.98 9.90
CA ARG A 136 4.07 -6.83 10.32
C ARG A 136 4.17 -6.69 11.83
N GLU A 137 3.06 -6.90 12.55
CA GLU A 137 3.03 -6.86 14.02
C GLU A 137 3.87 -7.99 14.63
N LEU A 138 3.80 -9.20 14.06
CA LEU A 138 4.60 -10.35 14.50
C LEU A 138 6.09 -10.23 14.16
N ALA A 139 6.44 -9.52 13.08
CA ALA A 139 7.82 -9.26 12.69
C ALA A 139 8.51 -8.18 13.54
N LEU A 140 7.78 -7.52 14.46
CA LEU A 140 8.38 -6.59 15.39
C LEU A 140 9.34 -7.35 16.34
N PRO A 141 10.57 -6.85 16.55
CA PRO A 141 11.53 -7.53 17.41
C PRO A 141 11.01 -7.60 18.86
N LYS A 142 11.19 -8.77 19.50
CA LYS A 142 10.76 -9.04 20.90
C LYS A 142 11.26 -8.01 21.92
N LYS A 143 12.39 -7.35 21.62
CA LYS A 143 12.87 -6.19 22.37
C LYS A 143 12.78 -4.96 21.46
N PRO A 144 11.98 -3.95 21.82
CA PRO A 144 11.96 -2.70 21.07
C PRO A 144 13.36 -2.08 21.10
N SER A 145 13.85 -1.67 19.94
CA SER A 145 15.10 -0.94 19.81
C SER A 145 14.82 0.34 19.05
N ILE A 146 15.24 1.48 19.60
CA ILE A 146 15.20 2.77 18.91
C ILE A 146 16.39 2.96 17.96
N TRP A 147 17.36 2.05 18.00
CA TRP A 147 18.59 2.21 17.23
C TRP A 147 18.41 1.79 15.77
N ARG A 148 18.84 2.64 14.85
CA ARG A 148 18.85 2.44 13.41
C ARG A 148 20.23 2.74 12.84
N ARG A 149 20.47 2.34 11.58
CA ARG A 149 21.68 2.68 10.82
C ARG A 149 21.29 3.47 9.58
N ASN A 150 22.03 4.52 9.26
CA ASN A 150 21.84 5.28 8.02
C ASN A 150 22.53 4.58 6.84
N CYS A 151 22.43 5.15 5.63
CA CYS A 151 23.09 4.61 4.42
C CYS A 151 24.63 4.58 4.50
N ARG A 152 25.23 5.30 5.45
CA ARG A 152 26.67 5.30 5.74
C ARG A 152 27.07 4.30 6.83
N GLY A 153 26.10 3.57 7.40
CA GLY A 153 26.33 2.61 8.47
C GLY A 153 26.41 3.21 9.88
N GLU A 154 26.28 4.53 10.03
CA GLU A 154 26.32 5.24 11.31
C GLU A 154 25.03 4.99 12.11
N ARG A 155 25.17 4.87 13.43
CA ARG A 155 24.06 4.57 14.32
C ARG A 155 23.34 5.87 14.73
N TYR A 156 22.02 5.88 14.66
CA TYR A 156 21.20 6.98 15.17
C TYR A 156 19.97 6.43 15.92
N ALA A 157 19.42 7.23 16.83
CA ALA A 157 18.18 6.92 17.52
C ALA A 157 16.99 7.42 16.71
N GLN A 158 15.99 6.56 16.51
CA GLN A 158 14.71 6.88 15.91
C GLN A 158 13.59 6.37 16.81
N PHE A 159 12.81 7.31 17.32
CA PHE A 159 11.57 6.99 18.01
C PHE A 159 10.49 6.68 16.96
N PRO A 160 9.66 5.64 17.17
CA PRO A 160 8.50 5.41 16.32
C PRO A 160 7.53 6.60 16.42
N PRO A 161 6.61 6.76 15.46
CA PRO A 161 5.55 7.76 15.56
C PRO A 161 4.76 7.60 16.86
N VAL A 162 4.48 8.73 17.52
CA VAL A 162 3.72 8.78 18.77
C VAL A 162 2.24 9.01 18.43
N TYR A 163 1.39 8.05 18.77
CA TYR A 163 -0.06 8.13 18.60
C TYR A 163 -0.69 8.11 20.00
N GLU A 164 -1.03 9.28 20.52
CA GLU A 164 -1.67 9.49 21.82
C GLU A 164 -3.07 10.07 21.59
N ASP A 165 -4.07 9.59 22.32
CA ASP A 165 -5.47 10.06 22.19
C ASP A 165 -5.62 11.51 22.65
N ASP A 166 -4.91 11.90 23.70
CA ASP A 166 -4.88 13.27 24.24
C ASP A 166 -3.86 14.18 23.54
N GLN A 167 -3.04 13.61 22.66
CA GLN A 167 -2.00 14.30 21.88
C GLN A 167 -0.98 15.06 22.74
N GLN A 168 -0.87 14.72 24.02
CA GLN A 168 -0.18 15.54 25.02
C GLN A 168 1.28 15.81 24.64
N THR A 169 2.02 14.79 24.22
CA THR A 169 3.45 14.91 23.87
C THR A 169 3.64 15.89 22.71
N GLY A 170 2.78 15.82 21.70
CA GLY A 170 2.83 16.72 20.54
C GLY A 170 2.52 18.17 20.92
N VAL A 171 1.45 18.38 21.68
CA VAL A 171 1.01 19.72 22.13
C VAL A 171 2.07 20.40 22.99
N LEU A 172 2.64 19.69 23.97
CA LEU A 172 3.66 20.26 24.85
C LEU A 172 4.98 20.53 24.11
N THR A 173 5.40 19.62 23.23
CA THR A 173 6.61 19.83 22.41
C THR A 173 6.45 21.08 21.54
N GLN A 174 5.29 21.26 20.90
CA GLN A 174 5.05 22.45 20.07
C GLN A 174 5.08 23.74 20.89
N LYS A 175 4.46 23.76 22.09
CA LYS A 175 4.55 24.93 22.98
C LYS A 175 5.98 25.26 23.39
N LEU A 176 6.80 24.25 23.69
CA LEU A 176 8.22 24.46 23.99
C LEU A 176 8.98 25.07 22.82
N MET A 177 8.64 24.69 21.59
CA MET A 177 9.22 25.30 20.39
C MET A 177 8.75 26.76 20.20
N ASP A 178 7.45 27.00 20.33
CA ASP A 178 6.85 28.30 20.03
C ASP A 178 7.17 29.36 21.10
N GLU A 179 7.12 28.98 22.37
CA GLU A 179 7.30 29.90 23.51
C GLU A 179 8.78 30.07 23.90
N TYR A 180 9.59 29.01 23.76
CA TYR A 180 10.97 28.98 24.26
C TYR A 180 12.02 28.81 23.14
N GLY A 181 11.61 28.70 21.88
CA GLY A 181 12.53 28.59 20.73
C GLY A 181 13.36 27.30 20.72
N LEU A 182 12.94 26.27 21.47
CA LEU A 182 13.66 25.02 21.55
C LEU A 182 13.44 24.19 20.28
N ILE A 183 14.44 23.38 19.91
CA ILE A 183 14.29 22.43 18.80
C ILE A 183 13.87 21.06 19.34
N PRO A 184 13.07 20.27 18.57
CA PRO A 184 12.60 18.96 19.01
C PRO A 184 13.68 18.03 19.54
N GLN A 185 14.86 18.03 18.92
CA GLN A 185 15.98 17.18 19.34
C GLN A 185 16.55 17.55 20.70
N ALA A 186 16.51 18.83 21.08
CA ALA A 186 16.96 19.29 22.39
C ALA A 186 15.96 18.90 23.48
N ILE A 187 14.67 19.16 23.23
CA ILE A 187 13.56 18.76 24.11
C ILE A 187 13.62 17.26 24.39
N LEU A 188 13.73 16.44 23.34
CA LEU A 188 13.80 14.99 23.46
C LEU A 188 15.03 14.53 24.26
N ARG A 189 16.19 15.16 24.06
CA ARG A 189 17.42 14.84 24.79
C ARG A 189 17.25 15.10 26.29
N GLU A 190 16.73 16.27 26.64
CA GLU A 190 16.54 16.68 28.02
C GLU A 190 15.49 15.82 28.73
N ALA A 191 14.34 15.58 28.09
CA ALA A 191 13.28 14.76 28.66
C ALA A 191 13.74 13.32 28.95
N VAL A 192 14.52 12.72 28.04
CA VAL A 192 15.07 11.37 28.24
C VAL A 192 16.11 11.35 29.36
N ALA A 193 16.98 12.36 29.43
CA ALA A 193 18.00 12.45 30.47
C ALA A 193 17.38 12.65 31.86
N ASP A 194 16.42 13.56 31.98
CA ASP A 194 15.68 13.86 33.22
C ASP A 194 14.90 12.63 33.71
N LEU A 195 14.19 11.94 32.81
CA LEU A 195 13.46 10.72 33.16
C LEU A 195 14.41 9.60 33.63
N TYR A 196 15.55 9.41 32.96
CA TYR A 196 16.53 8.41 33.36
C TYR A 196 17.08 8.70 34.76
N GLN A 197 17.46 9.96 35.02
CA GLN A 197 17.98 10.39 36.31
C GLN A 197 16.97 10.13 37.44
N LYS A 198 15.71 10.55 37.27
CA LYS A 198 14.62 10.33 38.24
C LYS A 198 14.43 8.86 38.59
N ILE A 199 14.50 7.98 37.60
CA ILE A 199 14.37 6.52 37.83
C ILE A 199 15.58 5.99 38.60
N THR A 200 16.79 6.41 38.23
CA THR A 200 18.02 5.91 38.89
C THR A 200 18.18 6.40 40.32
N GLU A 201 17.75 7.63 40.63
CA GLU A 201 17.80 8.18 41.99
C GLU A 201 16.80 7.47 42.91
N GLY A 202 15.56 7.24 42.44
CA GLY A 202 14.55 6.51 43.21
C GLY A 202 14.93 5.05 43.52
N GLN A 203 15.68 4.39 42.63
CA GLN A 203 16.20 3.04 42.87
C GLN A 203 17.33 3.00 43.92
N GLN A 204 18.10 4.08 44.06
CA GLN A 204 19.14 4.18 45.09
C GLN A 204 18.51 4.36 46.47
N GLU A 205 17.45 5.17 46.59
CA GLU A 205 16.73 5.40 47.85
C GLU A 205 16.01 4.14 48.36
N GLU A 206 15.39 3.34 47.50
CA GLU A 206 14.76 2.06 47.88
C GLU A 206 15.78 0.99 48.33
N SER A 207 16.99 1.00 47.77
CA SER A 207 18.07 0.08 48.15
C SER A 207 18.80 0.45 49.45
N ALA A 208 18.59 1.66 49.96
CA ALA A 208 19.29 2.22 51.13
C ALA A 208 18.49 2.15 52.44
N ALA A 209 17.26 1.61 52.45
CA ALA A 209 16.49 1.40 53.68
C ALA A 209 17.01 0.16 54.44
N PRO A 210 17.62 0.30 55.64
CA PRO A 210 18.09 -0.84 56.41
C PRO A 210 16.95 -1.50 57.20
N ASP A 211 17.08 -2.82 57.29
CA ASP A 211 16.36 -3.75 58.15
C ASP A 211 16.41 -3.28 59.62
N VAL A 212 15.32 -2.71 60.12
CA VAL A 212 15.14 -2.44 61.56
C VAL A 212 14.12 -3.44 62.10
N ASN A 213 14.56 -4.67 62.33
CA ASN A 213 13.92 -5.57 63.27
C ASN A 213 14.95 -6.52 63.90
N GLY A 214 15.59 -6.02 64.94
CA GLY A 214 16.43 -6.80 65.83
C GLY A 214 16.46 -6.15 67.20
N VAL A 215 15.39 -6.33 67.98
CA VAL A 215 15.42 -6.08 69.43
C VAL A 215 14.96 -7.37 70.10
N GLY A 216 15.91 -8.01 70.78
CA GLY A 216 15.68 -9.14 71.67
C GLY A 216 15.28 -8.72 73.08
#